data_AF-A0A8C1ZVE6-F1
#
_entry.id   AF-A0A8C1ZVE6-F1
#
_cell.length_a   1.000
_cell.length_b   1.000
_cell.length_c   1.000
_cell.angle_alpha   90.00
_cell.angle_beta   90.00
_cell.angle_gamma   90.00
#
_symmetry.space_group_name_H-M   'P 1'
#
loop_
_entity.id
_entity.type
_entity.pdbx_description
1 polymer ?
#
loop_
_entity_poly.entity_id
_entity_poly.type
_entity_poly.pdbx_seq_one_letter_code
_entity_poly.pdbx_strand_id
1 'polypeptide(L)'
;VLPSWYIVKFIVWLEDVIYATFLFPSCHRYSSSTCVKERVVNLLCSAWSGYLNTFIHFQTSFVLLMMLMSVSVVNFLLLSLSYHPLVCSIYRSNSPSSFVFYGRNKDSMYHALTYATILEMQAMMTFNPEDILAAGNTMKEAQAVCQRYRKKSSFNSKNVTEGGSIAFVSFPEELHAEVCYAECLLQRAALTFLQDENMISFIKGGMKVRNSYQIYNIEFIEDKSVFSTPHLCFSQMLSLLPTRTLRLLEFVGFSGNKEFGLEQLQEGSAEHTFRSFLCNMLLLCYHTFMSFILGTGEGDVEDAEKLLQPYLKKYPKGSIFLFFAGRIEEIKGNLDAAIKRFEECCEAQQHWKQFHHMCYWELMWCFTYKRHWKMAYFYADLLSKENAWSKATYAYMKAAYLSMLSREECQPFGENVVTLFRQVPSLKQKIAGKSLPTEKFAIRKARRYNTDNAIPLPAPPLEMMYIWNGYTVIGKQKDLTEGMLKTLDEAQQMLEQHPRTEFTTDDQCVVSLLKGLCLKHLGFKEEAEHYFTLVLCNESQIKYDHYLVPNALLEHGLLCMEEGRIDEAIKLLEAAKQNYKNYSMESRTHFRIQAALHKARGTAENGECSPSSP
;
A
#
# COMPACT_ATOMS: atom_id res chain seq x y z
N VAL A 1 14.91 39.64 -5.01
CA VAL A 1 16.39 39.78 -4.94
C VAL A 1 16.93 38.59 -4.15
N LEU A 2 17.28 37.51 -4.84
CA LEU A 2 17.97 36.34 -4.26
C LEU A 2 19.47 36.67 -4.14
N PRO A 3 20.18 36.26 -3.07
CA PRO A 3 21.58 36.64 -2.90
C PRO A 3 22.47 35.98 -3.97
N SER A 4 23.26 36.80 -4.66
CA SER A 4 24.22 36.47 -5.72
C SER A 4 25.25 35.39 -5.36
N TRP A 5 25.42 35.06 -4.08
CA TRP A 5 26.24 33.94 -3.61
C TRP A 5 25.74 32.59 -4.18
N TYR A 6 24.44 32.29 -4.13
CA TYR A 6 23.93 30.94 -4.49
C TYR A 6 24.19 30.58 -5.95
N ILE A 7 24.18 31.58 -6.85
CA ILE A 7 24.43 31.40 -8.27
C ILE A 7 25.92 31.16 -8.53
N VAL A 8 26.82 31.86 -7.84
CA VAL A 8 28.27 31.62 -7.95
C VAL A 8 28.65 30.23 -7.44
N LYS A 9 28.04 29.75 -6.35
CA LYS A 9 28.25 28.37 -5.87
C LYS A 9 27.67 27.31 -6.80
N PHE A 10 26.56 27.60 -7.47
CA PHE A 10 25.95 26.68 -8.45
C PHE A 10 26.77 26.62 -9.74
N ILE A 11 27.36 27.73 -10.18
CA ILE A 11 28.24 27.79 -11.36
C ILE A 11 29.57 27.09 -11.10
N VAL A 12 30.21 27.31 -9.94
CA VAL A 12 31.43 26.57 -9.55
C VAL A 12 31.14 25.07 -9.37
N TRP A 13 29.96 24.72 -8.84
CA TRP A 13 29.50 23.33 -8.76
C TRP A 13 29.25 22.69 -10.14
N LEU A 14 28.74 23.45 -11.12
CA LEU A 14 28.56 22.96 -12.49
C LEU A 14 29.90 22.78 -13.22
N GLU A 15 30.85 23.71 -13.04
CA GLU A 15 32.21 23.57 -13.60
C GLU A 15 32.93 22.34 -13.04
N ASP A 16 32.85 22.09 -11.72
CA ASP A 16 33.48 20.93 -11.08
C ASP A 16 32.82 19.60 -11.49
N VAL A 17 31.49 19.58 -11.68
CA VAL A 17 30.75 18.39 -12.15
C VAL A 17 31.03 18.10 -13.62
N ILE A 18 31.14 19.14 -14.46
CA ILE A 18 31.55 18.98 -15.87
C ILE A 18 32.99 18.48 -15.97
N TYR A 19 33.91 19.00 -15.13
CA TYR A 19 35.30 18.54 -15.07
C TYR A 19 35.43 17.08 -14.64
N ALA A 20 34.59 16.64 -13.68
CA ALA A 20 34.57 15.25 -13.18
C ALA A 20 33.93 14.26 -14.17
N THR A 21 32.98 14.72 -15.00
CA THR A 21 32.20 13.84 -15.88
C THR A 21 32.86 13.66 -17.26
N PHE A 22 33.62 14.65 -17.76
CA PHE A 22 34.18 14.60 -19.12
C PHE A 22 35.65 14.11 -19.24
N LEU A 23 36.43 14.05 -18.16
CA LEU A 23 37.85 13.65 -18.23
C LEU A 23 38.18 12.22 -17.75
N PHE A 24 37.19 11.43 -17.33
CA PHE A 24 37.42 10.07 -16.80
C PHE A 24 37.31 8.88 -17.77
N PRO A 25 37.43 8.99 -19.11
CA PRO A 25 37.76 7.81 -19.92
C PRO A 25 39.26 7.45 -19.97
N SER A 26 40.17 8.31 -19.52
CA SER A 26 41.60 8.11 -19.79
C SER A 26 42.50 8.59 -18.65
N CYS A 27 42.70 7.78 -17.60
CA CYS A 27 43.94 7.85 -16.80
C CYS A 27 44.10 6.65 -15.86
N HIS A 28 44.69 5.57 -16.39
CA HIS A 28 45.49 4.66 -15.58
C HIS A 28 46.76 5.40 -15.15
N ARG A 29 46.82 5.83 -13.88
CA ARG A 29 48.01 6.15 -13.04
C ARG A 29 47.72 7.42 -12.23
N TYR A 30 47.53 7.27 -10.93
CA TYR A 30 48.38 7.86 -9.89
C TYR A 30 47.85 7.48 -8.52
N SER A 31 48.78 7.14 -7.63
CA SER A 31 48.56 6.73 -6.25
C SER A 31 48.21 7.91 -5.35
N SER A 32 47.67 7.56 -4.18
CA SER A 32 47.76 8.30 -2.90
C SER A 32 47.14 9.71 -2.82
N SER A 33 45.89 9.78 -2.33
CA SER A 33 45.60 10.61 -1.14
C SER A 33 44.26 10.21 -0.52
N THR A 34 44.32 9.73 0.73
CA THR A 34 43.17 9.28 1.52
C THR A 34 42.24 10.45 1.92
N CYS A 35 42.77 11.68 1.90
CA CYS A 35 42.09 12.92 2.31
C CYS A 35 41.05 13.45 1.30
N VAL A 36 41.24 13.23 -0.01
CA VAL A 36 40.26 13.64 -1.04
C VAL A 36 39.04 12.72 -1.06
N LYS A 37 39.24 11.41 -0.82
CA LYS A 37 38.15 10.44 -0.67
C LYS A 37 37.27 10.75 0.54
N GLU A 38 37.84 11.12 1.69
CA GLU A 38 37.07 11.46 2.89
C GLU A 38 36.26 12.76 2.75
N ARG A 39 36.78 13.79 2.08
CA ARG A 39 36.00 15.02 1.82
C ARG A 39 34.86 14.78 0.84
N VAL A 40 35.08 13.98 -0.20
CA VAL A 40 34.02 13.59 -1.15
C VAL A 40 32.97 12.71 -0.46
N VAL A 41 33.37 11.77 0.40
CA VAL A 41 32.44 10.95 1.20
C VAL A 41 31.66 11.79 2.21
N ASN A 42 32.28 12.77 2.87
CA ASN A 42 31.58 13.64 3.83
C ASN A 42 30.63 14.64 3.16
N LEU A 43 30.96 15.14 1.95
CA LEU A 43 30.05 15.95 1.12
C LEU A 43 28.91 15.10 0.54
N LEU A 44 29.18 13.88 0.10
CA LEU A 44 28.16 12.92 -0.30
C LEU A 44 27.26 12.53 0.87
N CYS A 45 27.80 12.38 2.09
CA CYS A 45 27.06 12.10 3.32
C CYS A 45 26.22 13.29 3.81
N SER A 46 26.66 14.54 3.62
CA SER A 46 25.86 15.72 4.00
C SER A 46 24.75 16.02 2.98
N ALA A 47 25.04 15.81 1.68
CA ALA A 47 24.02 15.77 0.63
C ALA A 47 23.03 14.63 0.90
N TRP A 48 23.52 13.42 1.19
CA TRP A 48 22.70 12.28 1.61
C TRP A 48 21.88 12.62 2.84
N SER A 49 22.43 13.27 3.88
CA SER A 49 21.70 13.64 5.10
C SER A 49 20.57 14.64 4.85
N GLY A 50 20.74 15.57 3.91
CA GLY A 50 19.69 16.51 3.48
C GLY A 50 18.57 15.82 2.69
N TYR A 51 18.95 14.95 1.75
CA TYR A 51 18.01 14.07 1.03
C TYR A 51 17.36 13.04 1.96
N LEU A 52 18.06 12.58 2.99
CA LEU A 52 17.60 11.64 4.00
C LEU A 52 16.58 12.30 4.94
N ASN A 53 16.72 13.60 5.28
CA ASN A 53 15.69 14.33 6.03
C ASN A 53 14.40 14.53 5.22
N THR A 54 14.50 14.58 3.90
CA THR A 54 13.33 14.60 3.00
C THR A 54 12.76 13.19 2.78
N PHE A 55 13.62 12.16 2.82
CA PHE A 55 13.30 10.73 2.86
C PHE A 55 12.67 10.29 4.21
N ILE A 56 13.00 10.98 5.30
CA ILE A 56 12.45 10.76 6.65
C ILE A 56 10.95 11.09 6.67
N HIS A 57 10.48 12.05 5.85
CA HIS A 57 9.06 12.37 5.67
C HIS A 57 8.30 11.41 4.74
N PHE A 58 8.97 10.51 4.02
CA PHE A 58 8.33 9.61 3.07
C PHE A 58 7.51 8.51 3.79
N GLN A 59 6.20 8.72 3.94
CA GLN A 59 5.22 7.80 4.53
C GLN A 59 4.77 6.77 3.48
N THR A 60 5.71 5.96 3.03
CA THR A 60 5.47 4.77 2.20
C THR A 60 5.35 3.50 3.05
N SER A 61 5.43 3.53 4.37
CA SER A 61 5.37 2.32 5.21
C SER A 61 4.01 1.61 5.26
N PHE A 62 2.94 2.17 4.68
CA PHE A 62 1.64 1.47 4.55
C PHE A 62 1.39 1.03 3.11
N VAL A 63 1.72 1.87 2.13
CA VAL A 63 1.60 1.55 0.69
C VAL A 63 2.67 0.58 0.23
N LEU A 64 3.93 0.79 0.60
CA LEU A 64 5.03 -0.16 0.36
C LEU A 64 4.78 -1.46 1.13
N LEU A 65 4.12 -1.40 2.30
CA LEU A 65 3.80 -2.57 3.08
C LEU A 65 2.59 -3.32 2.53
N MET A 66 1.57 -2.63 2.04
CA MET A 66 0.46 -3.21 1.28
C MET A 66 0.90 -3.68 -0.11
N MET A 67 1.96 -3.11 -0.70
CA MET A 67 2.59 -3.59 -1.93
C MET A 67 3.51 -4.79 -1.69
N LEU A 68 4.29 -4.78 -0.60
CA LEU A 68 5.09 -5.92 -0.19
C LEU A 68 4.19 -7.05 0.31
N MET A 69 3.09 -6.72 0.97
CA MET A 69 2.00 -7.63 1.28
C MET A 69 1.28 -8.03 0.02
N SER A 70 0.97 -7.18 -0.96
CA SER A 70 0.32 -7.63 -2.20
C SER A 70 1.24 -8.50 -3.02
N VAL A 71 2.55 -8.29 -3.02
CA VAL A 71 3.54 -9.14 -3.72
C VAL A 71 3.77 -10.46 -2.95
N SER A 72 3.86 -10.41 -1.62
CA SER A 72 3.97 -11.63 -0.80
C SER A 72 2.66 -12.40 -0.77
N VAL A 73 1.51 -11.71 -0.73
CA VAL A 73 0.16 -12.29 -0.81
C VAL A 73 -0.07 -12.84 -2.21
N VAL A 74 0.17 -12.10 -3.29
CA VAL A 74 0.12 -12.65 -4.65
C VAL A 74 1.01 -13.88 -4.78
N ASN A 75 2.21 -13.85 -4.21
CA ASN A 75 3.05 -15.03 -4.18
C ASN A 75 2.47 -16.17 -3.31
N PHE A 76 1.78 -15.87 -2.21
CA PHE A 76 1.12 -16.83 -1.32
C PHE A 76 -0.03 -17.54 -2.02
N LEU A 77 -0.69 -16.81 -2.90
CA LEU A 77 -1.82 -17.26 -3.66
C LEU A 77 -1.40 -18.20 -4.79
N LEU A 78 -0.17 -18.04 -5.32
CA LEU A 78 0.45 -18.97 -6.25
C LEU A 78 0.49 -20.40 -5.73
N LEU A 79 0.79 -20.57 -4.45
CA LEU A 79 1.06 -21.89 -3.87
C LEU A 79 -0.20 -22.68 -3.54
N SER A 80 -1.30 -21.96 -3.29
CA SER A 80 -2.61 -22.58 -3.10
C SER A 80 -3.22 -23.12 -4.42
N LEU A 81 -2.72 -22.68 -5.59
CA LEU A 81 -3.43 -22.85 -6.88
C LEU A 81 -2.56 -23.29 -8.06
N SER A 82 -1.28 -23.60 -7.86
CA SER A 82 -0.42 -24.15 -8.91
C SER A 82 -0.73 -25.63 -9.19
N TYR A 83 -1.67 -25.87 -10.10
CA TYR A 83 -1.93 -27.18 -10.69
C TYR A 83 -0.78 -27.58 -11.62
N HIS A 84 0.27 -28.18 -11.04
CA HIS A 84 1.12 -29.14 -11.72
C HIS A 84 0.85 -30.53 -11.11
N PRO A 85 0.81 -31.65 -11.87
CA PRO A 85 0.53 -33.00 -11.35
C PRO A 85 1.36 -33.42 -10.14
N LEU A 86 2.54 -32.79 -9.94
CA LEU A 86 3.38 -32.99 -8.76
C LEU A 86 2.76 -32.47 -7.46
N VAL A 87 1.92 -31.43 -7.50
CA VAL A 87 1.34 -30.81 -6.29
C VAL A 87 0.03 -31.48 -5.87
N CYS A 88 -0.75 -32.01 -6.82
CA CYS A 88 -1.96 -32.79 -6.53
C CYS A 88 -1.67 -34.13 -5.81
N SER A 89 -0.48 -34.72 -6.00
CA SER A 89 -0.02 -35.89 -5.23
C SER A 89 0.13 -35.57 -3.73
N ILE A 90 0.52 -34.33 -3.42
CA ILE A 90 0.91 -33.88 -2.08
C ILE A 90 -0.30 -33.69 -1.17
N TYR A 91 -1.36 -33.04 -1.68
CA TYR A 91 -2.58 -32.75 -0.90
C TYR A 91 -3.57 -33.92 -0.83
N ARG A 92 -3.40 -34.97 -1.65
CA ARG A 92 -4.13 -36.25 -1.48
C ARG A 92 -3.51 -37.17 -0.43
N SER A 93 -2.25 -36.94 -0.07
CA SER A 93 -1.61 -37.59 1.07
C SER A 93 -1.71 -36.67 2.28
N ASN A 94 -2.00 -37.18 3.48
CA ASN A 94 -2.10 -36.39 4.72
C ASN A 94 -0.74 -35.82 5.21
N SER A 95 0.10 -35.25 4.33
CA SER A 95 1.42 -34.71 4.67
C SER A 95 1.48 -33.20 4.46
N PRO A 96 2.11 -32.42 5.36
CA PRO A 96 2.21 -30.97 5.22
C PRO A 96 2.94 -30.59 3.92
N SER A 97 2.34 -29.70 3.13
CA SER A 97 2.79 -29.27 1.79
C SER A 97 4.21 -28.69 1.74
N SER A 98 4.78 -28.28 2.88
CA SER A 98 6.19 -27.91 3.03
C SER A 98 7.15 -29.07 2.72
N PHE A 99 6.77 -30.32 2.97
CA PHE A 99 7.66 -31.48 2.85
C PHE A 99 8.11 -31.79 1.42
N VAL A 100 7.24 -31.54 0.42
CA VAL A 100 7.54 -31.96 -0.95
C VAL A 100 8.38 -30.94 -1.70
N PHE A 101 8.21 -29.65 -1.41
CA PHE A 101 9.14 -28.63 -1.89
C PHE A 101 10.47 -28.70 -1.14
N TYR A 102 10.45 -29.00 0.17
CA TYR A 102 11.67 -29.22 0.96
C TYR A 102 12.53 -30.36 0.39
N GLY A 103 11.92 -31.42 -0.13
CA GLY A 103 12.65 -32.56 -0.71
C GLY A 103 13.47 -32.26 -1.98
N ARG A 104 13.16 -31.18 -2.72
CA ARG A 104 13.86 -30.80 -3.97
C ARG A 104 14.39 -29.36 -3.98
N ASN A 105 14.30 -28.64 -2.85
CA ASN A 105 14.71 -27.25 -2.76
C ASN A 105 16.23 -27.04 -2.95
N LYS A 106 17.05 -28.10 -2.90
CA LYS A 106 18.50 -28.02 -3.16
C LYS A 106 18.89 -28.24 -4.62
N ASP A 107 17.98 -28.82 -5.41
CA ASP A 107 18.27 -29.37 -6.74
C ASP A 107 17.52 -28.65 -7.87
N SER A 108 16.63 -27.72 -7.56
CA SER A 108 15.85 -26.99 -8.54
C SER A 108 15.63 -25.55 -8.08
N MET A 109 16.05 -24.58 -8.90
CA MET A 109 15.88 -23.15 -8.61
C MET A 109 14.41 -22.76 -8.39
N TYR A 110 13.47 -23.37 -9.12
CA TYR A 110 12.04 -23.11 -8.94
C TYR A 110 11.53 -23.62 -7.61
N HIS A 111 11.90 -24.85 -7.20
CA HIS A 111 11.47 -25.41 -5.92
C HIS A 111 12.11 -24.65 -4.75
N ALA A 112 13.38 -24.25 -4.90
CA ALA A 112 14.12 -23.47 -3.92
C ALA A 112 13.47 -22.11 -3.68
N LEU A 113 13.26 -21.34 -4.76
CA LEU A 113 12.59 -20.06 -4.71
C LEU A 113 11.18 -20.20 -4.15
N THR A 114 10.38 -21.11 -4.72
CA THR A 114 8.99 -21.34 -4.29
C THR A 114 8.89 -21.65 -2.80
N TYR A 115 9.74 -22.55 -2.28
CA TYR A 115 9.77 -22.86 -0.84
C TYR A 115 10.17 -21.66 0.02
N ALA A 116 11.21 -20.93 -0.38
CA ALA A 116 11.66 -19.75 0.34
C ALA A 116 10.59 -18.66 0.36
N THR A 117 9.90 -18.48 -0.76
CA THR A 117 8.77 -17.57 -0.93
C THR A 117 7.62 -17.96 0.00
N ILE A 118 7.28 -19.26 0.18
CA ILE A 118 6.29 -19.72 1.20
C ILE A 118 6.67 -19.21 2.60
N LEU A 119 7.92 -19.41 3.01
CA LEU A 119 8.36 -19.04 4.36
C LEU A 119 8.41 -17.53 4.55
N GLU A 120 8.81 -16.78 3.52
CA GLU A 120 8.70 -15.32 3.53
C GLU A 120 7.26 -14.87 3.74
N MET A 121 6.28 -15.50 3.11
CA MET A 121 4.88 -15.13 3.35
C MET A 121 4.44 -15.38 4.77
N GLN A 122 4.79 -16.54 5.32
CA GLN A 122 4.52 -16.84 6.70
C GLN A 122 5.12 -15.75 7.59
N ALA A 123 6.38 -15.40 7.37
CA ALA A 123 7.08 -14.35 8.08
C ALA A 123 6.41 -12.97 7.96
N MET A 124 5.99 -12.60 6.75
CA MET A 124 5.25 -11.37 6.51
C MET A 124 3.94 -11.41 7.30
N MET A 125 3.12 -12.45 7.13
CA MET A 125 1.78 -12.49 7.74
C MET A 125 1.78 -12.64 9.26
N THR A 126 2.69 -13.44 9.83
CA THR A 126 2.81 -13.60 11.29
C THR A 126 3.48 -12.41 11.94
N PHE A 127 4.37 -11.75 11.19
CA PHE A 127 5.26 -10.71 11.71
C PHE A 127 6.07 -11.19 12.93
N ASN A 128 6.32 -12.50 13.02
CA ASN A 128 7.08 -13.13 14.10
C ASN A 128 8.59 -13.06 13.78
N PRO A 129 9.43 -12.53 14.68
CA PRO A 129 10.88 -12.49 14.47
C PRO A 129 11.51 -13.83 14.08
N GLU A 130 11.03 -14.95 14.62
CA GLU A 130 11.55 -16.28 14.31
C GLU A 130 11.23 -16.69 12.86
N ASP A 131 9.99 -16.47 12.43
CA ASP A 131 9.56 -16.75 11.05
C ASP A 131 10.35 -15.86 10.07
N ILE A 132 10.53 -14.56 10.38
CA ILE A 132 11.30 -13.60 9.58
C ILE A 132 12.77 -14.03 9.43
N LEU A 133 13.40 -14.55 10.50
CA LEU A 133 14.76 -15.08 10.45
C LEU A 133 14.84 -16.36 9.61
N ALA A 134 13.91 -17.30 9.81
CA ALA A 134 13.84 -18.55 9.07
C ALA A 134 13.63 -18.32 7.56
N ALA A 135 12.71 -17.41 7.21
CA ALA A 135 12.49 -16.97 5.84
C ALA A 135 13.76 -16.34 5.23
N GLY A 136 14.42 -15.44 5.96
CA GLY A 136 15.64 -14.79 5.50
C GLY A 136 16.79 -15.77 5.21
N ASN A 137 16.94 -16.79 6.05
CA ASN A 137 17.92 -17.86 5.86
C ASN A 137 17.56 -18.73 4.65
N THR A 138 16.31 -19.17 4.54
CA THR A 138 15.84 -20.00 3.42
C THR A 138 15.94 -19.27 2.09
N MET A 139 15.65 -17.96 2.06
CA MET A 139 15.80 -17.14 0.87
C MET A 139 17.25 -16.99 0.43
N LYS A 140 18.19 -16.96 1.39
CA LYS A 140 19.63 -16.96 1.10
C LYS A 140 20.07 -18.29 0.49
N GLU A 141 19.51 -19.41 0.95
CA GLU A 141 19.75 -20.74 0.37
C GLU A 141 19.18 -20.85 -1.04
N ALA A 142 17.94 -20.40 -1.27
CA ALA A 142 17.32 -20.37 -2.58
C ALA A 142 18.12 -19.53 -3.58
N GLN A 143 18.58 -18.35 -3.16
CA GLN A 143 19.46 -17.52 -3.97
C GLN A 143 20.77 -18.24 -4.35
N ALA A 144 21.36 -19.00 -3.42
CA ALA A 144 22.56 -19.79 -3.68
C ALA A 144 22.30 -20.93 -4.69
N VAL A 145 21.11 -21.52 -4.68
CA VAL A 145 20.69 -22.50 -5.69
C VAL A 145 20.57 -21.82 -7.05
N CYS A 146 19.82 -20.71 -7.17
CA CYS A 146 19.71 -19.95 -8.42
C CYS A 146 21.10 -19.58 -8.98
N GLN A 147 22.02 -19.13 -8.12
CA GLN A 147 23.38 -18.76 -8.52
C GLN A 147 24.19 -19.90 -9.18
N ARG A 148 23.86 -21.17 -8.93
CA ARG A 148 24.54 -22.32 -9.57
C ARG A 148 24.16 -22.48 -11.04
N TYR A 149 22.93 -22.11 -11.39
CA TYR A 149 22.36 -22.19 -12.74
C TYR A 149 22.55 -20.88 -13.53
N ARG A 150 22.86 -19.77 -12.84
CA ARG A 150 23.22 -18.52 -13.50
C ARG A 150 24.50 -18.67 -14.32
N LYS A 151 24.57 -17.88 -15.38
CA LYS A 151 25.72 -17.77 -16.26
C LYS A 151 26.99 -17.48 -15.45
N LYS A 152 27.94 -18.42 -15.49
CA LYS A 152 29.27 -18.17 -14.92
C LYS A 152 29.95 -17.18 -15.85
N SER A 153 30.46 -16.07 -15.31
CA SER A 153 31.34 -15.17 -16.05
C SER A 153 32.57 -15.95 -16.49
N SER A 154 32.50 -16.56 -17.68
CA SER A 154 33.64 -17.16 -18.31
C SER A 154 34.38 -16.01 -18.99
N PHE A 155 35.53 -15.66 -18.44
CA PHE A 155 36.47 -14.71 -19.03
C PHE A 155 36.92 -15.10 -20.46
N ASN A 156 36.47 -16.25 -20.99
CA ASN A 156 36.92 -16.86 -22.24
C ASN A 156 35.84 -17.11 -23.33
N SER A 157 34.56 -16.78 -23.16
CA SER A 157 33.58 -16.96 -24.26
C SER A 157 33.40 -15.69 -25.09
N LYS A 158 34.48 -15.21 -25.71
CA LYS A 158 34.41 -14.28 -26.84
C LYS A 158 34.37 -15.11 -28.12
N ASN A 159 33.20 -15.61 -28.50
CA ASN A 159 33.02 -16.08 -29.87
C ASN A 159 32.73 -14.84 -30.73
N VAL A 160 33.80 -14.33 -31.34
CA VAL A 160 33.74 -13.33 -32.41
C VAL A 160 33.17 -14.02 -33.63
N THR A 161 31.91 -13.74 -33.98
CA THR A 161 31.41 -13.96 -35.34
C THR A 161 31.71 -12.72 -36.16
N GLU A 162 32.44 -12.89 -37.26
CA GLU A 162 32.67 -11.85 -38.28
C GLU A 162 31.31 -11.34 -38.78
N GLY A 163 30.98 -10.10 -38.41
CA GLY A 163 29.71 -9.46 -38.81
C GLY A 163 28.96 -8.77 -37.67
N GLY A 164 29.64 -7.91 -36.90
CA GLY A 164 29.06 -6.68 -36.32
C GLY A 164 27.85 -6.75 -35.37
N SER A 165 27.37 -7.92 -34.94
CA SER A 165 26.30 -8.03 -33.93
C SER A 165 26.68 -9.06 -32.89
N ILE A 166 26.91 -8.60 -31.64
CA ILE A 166 27.09 -9.47 -30.48
C ILE A 166 25.70 -10.03 -30.14
N ALA A 167 25.32 -11.15 -30.72
CA ALA A 167 24.16 -11.92 -30.26
C ALA A 167 24.63 -12.84 -29.13
N PHE A 168 24.35 -12.46 -27.89
CA PHE A 168 24.57 -13.33 -26.74
C PHE A 168 23.41 -14.33 -26.67
N VAL A 169 23.64 -15.58 -27.07
CA VAL A 169 22.62 -16.63 -26.93
C VAL A 169 22.72 -17.21 -25.52
N SER A 170 21.92 -16.69 -24.58
CA SER A 170 21.74 -17.30 -23.26
C SER A 170 20.83 -18.53 -23.37
N PHE A 171 21.15 -19.63 -22.70
CA PHE A 171 20.26 -20.79 -22.68
C PHE A 171 18.99 -20.49 -21.85
N PRO A 172 17.80 -21.04 -22.19
CA PRO A 172 16.56 -20.76 -21.46
C PRO A 172 16.65 -21.00 -19.94
N GLU A 173 17.43 -21.99 -19.51
CA GLU A 173 17.63 -22.30 -18.09
C GLU A 173 18.49 -21.24 -17.37
N GLU A 174 19.53 -20.70 -18.03
CA GLU A 174 20.37 -19.64 -17.45
C GLU A 174 19.57 -18.34 -17.27
N LEU A 175 18.69 -18.05 -18.23
CA LEU A 175 17.79 -16.91 -18.19
C LEU A 175 16.75 -17.02 -17.07
N HIS A 176 16.16 -18.19 -16.89
CA HIS A 176 15.27 -18.45 -15.75
C HIS A 176 16.01 -18.34 -14.42
N ALA A 177 17.30 -18.71 -14.36
CA ALA A 177 18.12 -18.56 -13.16
C ALA A 177 18.43 -17.10 -12.82
N GLU A 178 18.66 -16.25 -13.83
CA GLU A 178 18.80 -14.79 -13.66
C GLU A 178 17.53 -14.18 -13.06
N VAL A 179 16.36 -14.54 -13.61
CA VAL A 179 15.06 -14.07 -13.11
C VAL A 179 14.80 -14.57 -11.68
N CYS A 180 14.94 -15.87 -11.41
CA CYS A 180 14.72 -16.41 -10.07
C CYS A 180 15.67 -15.79 -9.02
N TYR A 181 16.88 -15.44 -9.43
CA TYR A 181 17.84 -14.76 -8.56
C TYR A 181 17.45 -13.30 -8.30
N ALA A 182 16.95 -12.58 -9.32
CA ALA A 182 16.41 -11.24 -9.15
C ALA A 182 15.19 -11.24 -8.21
N GLU A 183 14.28 -12.20 -8.35
CA GLU A 183 13.15 -12.40 -7.43
C GLU A 183 13.62 -12.66 -5.99
N CYS A 184 14.61 -13.53 -5.79
CA CYS A 184 15.23 -13.73 -4.47
C CYS A 184 15.79 -12.42 -3.89
N LEU A 185 16.43 -11.57 -4.70
CA LEU A 185 16.98 -10.29 -4.23
C LEU A 185 15.89 -9.35 -3.72
N LEU A 186 14.75 -9.27 -4.42
CA LEU A 186 13.61 -8.44 -4.00
C LEU A 186 13.00 -8.92 -2.70
N GLN A 187 12.73 -10.21 -2.60
CA GLN A 187 12.19 -10.85 -1.41
C GLN A 187 13.14 -10.69 -0.20
N ARG A 188 14.44 -10.88 -0.42
CA ARG A 188 15.44 -10.56 0.62
C ARG A 188 15.49 -9.09 0.99
N ALA A 189 15.25 -8.18 0.05
CA ALA A 189 15.17 -6.75 0.35
C ALA A 189 13.98 -6.46 1.28
N ALA A 190 12.81 -7.03 0.98
CA ALA A 190 11.62 -6.94 1.81
C ALA A 190 11.88 -7.43 3.25
N LEU A 191 12.42 -8.63 3.40
CA LEU A 191 12.80 -9.19 4.71
C LEU A 191 13.87 -8.34 5.42
N THR A 192 14.83 -7.77 4.69
CA THR A 192 15.85 -6.88 5.28
C THR A 192 15.19 -5.64 5.88
N PHE A 193 14.17 -5.07 5.23
CA PHE A 193 13.43 -3.93 5.77
C PHE A 193 12.57 -4.30 6.98
N LEU A 194 12.19 -5.56 7.14
CA LEU A 194 11.45 -6.03 8.32
C LEU A 194 12.35 -6.40 9.51
N GLN A 195 13.56 -6.90 9.26
CA GLN A 195 14.44 -7.45 10.30
C GLN A 195 15.06 -6.40 11.22
N ASP A 196 15.45 -5.23 10.70
CA ASP A 196 16.25 -4.28 11.47
C ASP A 196 16.02 -2.82 11.02
N GLU A 197 15.91 -1.92 11.99
CA GLU A 197 15.59 -0.49 11.80
C GLU A 197 16.80 0.37 11.46
N ASN A 198 18.01 -0.20 11.46
CA ASN A 198 19.22 0.59 11.26
C ASN A 198 19.46 1.00 9.79
N MET A 199 20.16 2.12 9.62
CA MET A 199 20.51 2.69 8.31
C MET A 199 21.26 1.69 7.42
N ILE A 200 22.05 0.80 8.04
CA ILE A 200 22.85 -0.21 7.33
C ILE A 200 21.94 -1.23 6.65
N SER A 201 20.91 -1.72 7.34
CA SER A 201 19.91 -2.64 6.79
C SER A 201 19.10 -1.98 5.69
N PHE A 202 18.74 -0.71 5.85
CA PHE A 202 18.09 0.06 4.79
C PHE A 202 18.95 0.14 3.51
N ILE A 203 20.23 0.50 3.63
CA ILE A 203 21.19 0.54 2.50
C ILE A 203 21.33 -0.86 1.88
N LYS A 204 21.49 -1.91 2.69
CA LYS A 204 21.58 -3.30 2.23
C LYS A 204 20.32 -3.75 1.50
N GLY A 205 19.13 -3.29 1.90
CA GLY A 205 17.87 -3.56 1.21
C GLY A 205 17.82 -2.83 -0.13
N GLY A 206 18.12 -1.52 -0.15
CA GLY A 206 18.15 -0.71 -1.37
C GLY A 206 19.14 -1.24 -2.42
N MET A 207 20.33 -1.69 -2.01
CA MET A 207 21.30 -2.32 -2.91
C MET A 207 20.76 -3.60 -3.57
N LYS A 208 19.98 -4.42 -2.86
CA LYS A 208 19.37 -5.63 -3.43
C LYS A 208 18.31 -5.28 -4.48
N VAL A 209 17.46 -4.28 -4.20
CA VAL A 209 16.46 -3.77 -5.17
C VAL A 209 17.15 -3.27 -6.43
N ARG A 210 18.21 -2.47 -6.28
CA ARG A 210 19.02 -1.99 -7.42
C ARG A 210 19.60 -3.13 -8.24
N ASN A 211 20.19 -4.13 -7.59
CA ASN A 211 20.79 -5.27 -8.29
C ASN A 211 19.73 -6.09 -9.03
N SER A 212 18.55 -6.32 -8.43
CA SER A 212 17.43 -6.99 -9.09
C SER A 212 16.99 -6.24 -10.34
N TYR A 213 16.89 -4.91 -10.27
CA TYR A 213 16.51 -4.09 -11.42
C TYR A 213 17.51 -4.20 -12.57
N GLN A 214 18.81 -4.13 -12.26
CA GLN A 214 19.85 -4.21 -13.27
C GLN A 214 19.79 -5.55 -14.03
N ILE A 215 19.49 -6.64 -13.32
CA ILE A 215 19.30 -7.96 -13.95
C ILE A 215 18.09 -7.92 -14.91
N TYR A 216 16.95 -7.38 -14.47
CA TYR A 216 15.78 -7.26 -15.35
C TYR A 216 16.03 -6.40 -16.59
N ASN A 217 16.69 -5.25 -16.44
CA ASN A 217 16.98 -4.33 -17.54
C ASN A 217 17.91 -4.93 -18.60
N ILE A 218 18.88 -5.75 -18.19
CA ILE A 218 19.83 -6.37 -19.12
C ILE A 218 19.11 -7.42 -19.98
N GLU A 219 18.29 -8.27 -19.35
CA GLU A 219 17.61 -9.36 -20.07
C GLU A 219 16.48 -8.87 -20.99
N PHE A 220 15.86 -7.71 -20.69
CA PHE A 220 14.85 -7.09 -21.56
C PHE A 220 15.42 -6.56 -22.89
N ILE A 221 16.69 -6.16 -22.89
CA ILE A 221 17.36 -5.65 -24.09
C ILE A 221 17.74 -6.79 -25.05
N GLU A 222 17.98 -8.01 -24.53
CA GLU A 222 18.50 -9.14 -25.32
C GLU A 222 17.42 -10.03 -25.95
N ASP A 223 16.21 -10.16 -25.38
CA ASP A 223 15.14 -10.97 -25.99
C ASP A 223 13.73 -10.39 -25.77
N LYS A 224 13.18 -9.76 -26.82
CA LYS A 224 11.80 -9.21 -26.83
C LYS A 224 10.71 -10.27 -26.87
N SER A 225 11.04 -11.54 -27.14
CA SER A 225 10.06 -12.55 -27.55
C SER A 225 9.68 -13.58 -26.49
N VAL A 226 10.48 -13.74 -25.42
CA VAL A 226 10.24 -14.81 -24.42
C VAL A 226 10.01 -14.28 -22.99
N PHE A 227 10.43 -13.05 -22.65
CA PHE A 227 10.42 -12.55 -21.26
C PHE A 227 9.99 -11.08 -21.10
N SER A 228 8.89 -10.69 -21.74
CA SER A 228 8.19 -9.45 -21.36
C SER A 228 7.76 -9.47 -19.87
N THR A 229 7.50 -10.65 -19.28
CA THR A 229 6.82 -10.90 -17.98
C THR A 229 7.56 -10.62 -16.65
N PRO A 230 8.91 -10.64 -16.55
CA PRO A 230 9.61 -10.29 -15.31
C PRO A 230 9.82 -8.76 -15.15
N HIS A 231 10.05 -8.05 -16.26
CA HIS A 231 10.03 -6.58 -16.30
C HIS A 231 8.65 -6.02 -15.92
N LEU A 232 7.62 -6.77 -16.29
CA LEU A 232 6.18 -6.60 -16.12
C LEU A 232 5.72 -6.48 -14.66
N CYS A 233 6.23 -7.32 -13.75
CA CYS A 233 5.94 -7.20 -12.32
C CYS A 233 6.77 -6.08 -11.65
N PHE A 234 7.98 -5.82 -12.17
CA PHE A 234 8.92 -4.84 -11.63
C PHE A 234 8.56 -3.39 -11.99
N SER A 235 8.11 -3.13 -13.23
CA SER A 235 7.64 -1.82 -13.69
C SER A 235 6.42 -1.34 -12.91
N GLN A 236 5.51 -2.26 -12.54
CA GLN A 236 4.36 -1.97 -11.68
C GLN A 236 4.78 -1.60 -10.24
N MET A 237 5.74 -2.31 -9.64
CA MET A 237 6.20 -2.00 -8.28
C MET A 237 6.84 -0.60 -8.17
N LEU A 238 7.41 -0.09 -9.27
CA LEU A 238 8.01 1.24 -9.33
C LEU A 238 7.03 2.35 -9.75
N SER A 239 6.11 2.07 -10.68
CA SER A 239 5.16 3.06 -11.19
C SER A 239 4.08 3.46 -10.18
N LEU A 240 3.85 2.62 -9.16
CA LEU A 240 2.95 2.91 -8.07
C LEU A 240 3.59 3.76 -6.94
N LEU A 241 4.89 4.08 -7.03
CA LEU A 241 5.56 4.98 -6.09
C LEU A 241 5.24 6.44 -6.44
N PRO A 242 4.98 7.33 -5.45
CA PRO A 242 4.60 8.72 -5.74
C PRO A 242 5.62 9.46 -6.61
N THR A 243 5.19 10.48 -7.35
CA THR A 243 6.00 11.23 -8.34
C THR A 243 7.29 11.86 -7.78
N ARG A 244 7.37 12.08 -6.46
CA ARG A 244 8.61 12.52 -5.78
C ARG A 244 9.60 11.38 -5.51
N THR A 245 9.12 10.14 -5.39
CA THR A 245 9.94 8.91 -5.42
C THR A 245 10.42 8.66 -6.83
N LEU A 246 9.55 8.87 -7.84
CA LEU A 246 9.92 8.75 -9.25
C LEU A 246 11.05 9.71 -9.61
N ARG A 247 11.05 10.98 -9.16
CA ARG A 247 12.19 11.90 -9.38
C ARG A 247 13.51 11.52 -8.69
N LEU A 248 13.44 10.82 -7.56
CA LEU A 248 14.63 10.30 -6.85
C LEU A 248 15.11 8.97 -7.44
N LEU A 249 14.21 8.21 -8.03
CA LEU A 249 14.48 6.99 -8.77
C LEU A 249 14.98 7.36 -10.20
N GLU A 250 14.54 8.46 -10.81
CA GLU A 250 15.08 9.04 -12.06
C GLU A 250 16.57 9.36 -11.92
N PHE A 251 17.01 9.84 -10.75
CA PHE A 251 18.42 10.06 -10.43
C PHE A 251 19.25 8.75 -10.34
N VAL A 252 18.60 7.60 -10.15
CA VAL A 252 19.20 6.24 -10.13
C VAL A 252 18.87 5.45 -11.42
N GLY A 253 18.12 6.05 -12.37
CA GLY A 253 17.78 5.45 -13.67
C GLY A 253 16.40 4.79 -13.79
N PHE A 254 15.41 5.24 -13.03
CA PHE A 254 14.03 4.73 -13.09
C PHE A 254 13.07 5.81 -13.61
N SER A 255 12.28 5.51 -14.63
CA SER A 255 11.07 6.26 -15.01
C SER A 255 9.86 5.34 -14.83
N GLY A 256 8.82 5.79 -14.13
CA GLY A 256 7.64 4.99 -13.86
C GLY A 256 6.42 5.60 -14.53
N ASN A 257 5.92 4.94 -15.58
CA ASN A 257 4.63 5.25 -16.18
C ASN A 257 3.60 4.22 -15.66
N LYS A 258 2.55 4.70 -14.98
CA LYS A 258 1.53 3.85 -14.35
C LYS A 258 0.72 3.11 -15.41
N GLU A 259 0.31 3.83 -16.45
CA GLU A 259 -0.51 3.35 -17.55
C GLU A 259 0.24 2.24 -18.29
N PHE A 260 1.54 2.45 -18.57
CA PHE A 260 2.42 1.42 -19.11
C PHE A 260 2.52 0.21 -18.19
N GLY A 261 2.67 0.40 -16.88
CA GLY A 261 2.71 -0.71 -15.91
C GLY A 261 1.43 -1.56 -15.91
N LEU A 262 0.26 -0.93 -16.07
CA LEU A 262 -1.02 -1.64 -16.14
C LEU A 262 -1.22 -2.35 -17.48
N GLU A 263 -0.91 -1.69 -18.60
CA GLU A 263 -0.98 -2.27 -19.95
C GLU A 263 -0.15 -3.54 -20.04
N GLN A 264 1.08 -3.46 -19.51
CA GLN A 264 1.95 -4.59 -19.37
C GLN A 264 1.21 -5.71 -18.60
N LEU A 265 0.75 -5.53 -17.36
CA LEU A 265 0.12 -6.63 -16.61
C LEU A 265 -1.04 -7.27 -17.35
N GLN A 266 -1.80 -6.47 -18.09
CA GLN A 266 -2.93 -6.92 -18.86
C GLN A 266 -2.46 -7.85 -19.99
N GLU A 267 -1.39 -7.50 -20.70
CA GLU A 267 -0.73 -8.38 -21.66
C GLU A 267 -0.23 -9.67 -20.99
N GLY A 268 0.48 -9.55 -19.86
CA GLY A 268 0.98 -10.69 -19.09
C GLY A 268 -0.12 -11.61 -18.57
N SER A 269 -1.32 -11.09 -18.33
CA SER A 269 -2.49 -11.83 -17.81
C SER A 269 -3.24 -12.65 -18.86
N ALA A 270 -2.97 -12.44 -20.15
CA ALA A 270 -3.70 -13.07 -21.25
C ALA A 270 -3.32 -14.56 -21.46
N GLU A 271 -2.15 -14.98 -21.00
CA GLU A 271 -1.66 -16.35 -21.22
C GLU A 271 -2.23 -17.37 -20.22
N HIS A 272 -1.91 -18.66 -20.39
CA HIS A 272 -2.25 -19.73 -19.44
C HIS A 272 -1.02 -20.25 -18.68
N THR A 273 -0.15 -19.32 -18.28
CA THR A 273 1.07 -19.62 -17.53
C THR A 273 0.91 -19.27 -16.05
N PHE A 274 1.83 -19.77 -15.23
CA PHE A 274 1.93 -19.39 -13.82
C PHE A 274 2.11 -17.87 -13.64
N ARG A 275 2.85 -17.22 -14.56
CA ARG A 275 3.05 -15.76 -14.53
C ARG A 275 1.80 -14.99 -14.94
N SER A 276 0.99 -15.52 -15.86
CA SER A 276 -0.32 -14.93 -16.14
C SER A 276 -1.21 -14.91 -14.90
N PHE A 277 -1.20 -15.98 -14.10
CA PHE A 277 -1.93 -15.99 -12.84
C PHE A 277 -1.42 -14.90 -11.87
N LEU A 278 -0.10 -14.68 -11.77
CA LEU A 278 0.49 -13.58 -10.99
C LEU A 278 -0.03 -12.21 -11.45
N CYS A 279 0.02 -11.94 -12.75
CA CYS A 279 -0.46 -10.70 -13.33
C CYS A 279 -1.95 -10.49 -13.02
N ASN A 280 -2.78 -11.54 -13.15
CA ASN A 280 -4.20 -11.49 -12.78
C ASN A 280 -4.40 -11.16 -11.29
N MET A 281 -3.64 -11.77 -10.38
CA MET A 281 -3.78 -11.48 -8.93
C MET A 281 -3.30 -10.07 -8.57
N LEU A 282 -2.24 -9.57 -9.22
CA LEU A 282 -1.77 -8.19 -9.06
C LEU A 282 -2.80 -7.18 -9.58
N LEU A 283 -3.42 -7.46 -10.72
CA LEU A 283 -4.51 -6.65 -11.25
C LEU A 283 -5.70 -6.65 -10.29
N LEU A 284 -6.12 -7.80 -9.75
CA LEU A 284 -7.17 -7.86 -8.73
C LEU A 284 -6.83 -7.02 -7.50
N CYS A 285 -5.61 -7.12 -6.97
CA CYS A 285 -5.15 -6.28 -5.85
C CYS A 285 -5.20 -4.79 -6.22
N TYR A 286 -4.80 -4.45 -7.44
CA TYR A 286 -4.80 -3.08 -7.91
C TYR A 286 -6.21 -2.51 -7.97
N HIS A 287 -7.15 -3.21 -8.62
CA HIS A 287 -8.53 -2.74 -8.80
C HIS A 287 -9.32 -2.73 -7.48
N THR A 288 -9.09 -3.69 -6.58
CA THR A 288 -9.90 -3.85 -5.35
C THR A 288 -9.31 -3.20 -4.10
N PHE A 289 -8.00 -2.95 -4.05
CA PHE A 289 -7.32 -2.32 -2.89
C PHE A 289 -6.59 -1.04 -3.26
N MET A 290 -5.68 -1.07 -4.23
CA MET A 290 -4.79 0.08 -4.47
C MET A 290 -5.54 1.28 -5.01
N SER A 291 -6.34 1.09 -6.06
CA SER A 291 -7.19 2.15 -6.62
C SER A 291 -8.23 2.61 -5.59
N PHE A 292 -8.79 1.67 -4.83
CA PHE A 292 -9.82 1.95 -3.85
C PHE A 292 -9.30 2.77 -2.66
N ILE A 293 -8.19 2.39 -2.04
CA ILE A 293 -7.65 3.02 -0.82
C ILE A 293 -6.89 4.32 -1.13
N LEU A 294 -6.09 4.33 -2.21
CA LEU A 294 -5.22 5.47 -2.54
C LEU A 294 -5.83 6.44 -3.55
N GLY A 295 -6.83 6.00 -4.32
CA GLY A 295 -7.60 6.83 -5.23
C GLY A 295 -8.80 7.51 -4.57
N THR A 296 -9.74 7.91 -5.41
CA THR A 296 -11.00 8.56 -5.01
C THR A 296 -12.06 7.56 -4.52
N GLY A 297 -11.74 6.27 -4.41
CA GLY A 297 -12.67 5.20 -4.06
C GLY A 297 -13.51 4.68 -5.24
N GLU A 298 -13.28 5.20 -6.45
CA GLU A 298 -13.78 4.67 -7.71
C GLU A 298 -12.81 3.59 -8.22
N GLY A 299 -13.00 2.34 -7.80
CA GLY A 299 -12.30 1.20 -8.39
C GLY A 299 -13.02 0.71 -9.65
N ASP A 300 -12.27 0.12 -10.59
CA ASP A 300 -12.88 -0.59 -11.72
C ASP A 300 -13.34 -1.98 -11.26
N VAL A 301 -14.53 -2.00 -10.66
CA VAL A 301 -15.14 -3.22 -10.10
C VAL A 301 -15.51 -4.20 -11.21
N GLU A 302 -15.87 -3.71 -12.39
CA GLU A 302 -16.26 -4.55 -13.52
C GLU A 302 -15.06 -5.34 -14.04
N ASP A 303 -13.91 -4.70 -14.19
CA ASP A 303 -12.70 -5.37 -14.62
C ASP A 303 -12.19 -6.35 -13.56
N ALA A 304 -12.26 -5.99 -12.28
CA ALA A 304 -11.96 -6.93 -11.19
C ALA A 304 -12.86 -8.18 -11.24
N GLU A 305 -14.16 -8.01 -11.51
CA GLU A 305 -15.08 -9.13 -11.64
C GLU A 305 -14.76 -9.99 -12.86
N LYS A 306 -14.55 -9.38 -14.04
CA LYS A 306 -14.17 -10.11 -15.27
C LYS A 306 -12.90 -10.94 -15.06
N LEU A 307 -11.89 -10.37 -14.41
CA LEU A 307 -10.62 -11.05 -14.08
C LEU A 307 -10.86 -12.24 -13.13
N LEU A 308 -11.77 -12.11 -12.16
CA LEU A 308 -11.99 -13.13 -11.13
C LEU A 308 -12.87 -14.30 -11.59
N GLN A 309 -13.86 -14.05 -12.45
CA GLN A 309 -14.89 -15.05 -12.84
C GLN A 309 -14.33 -16.38 -13.36
N PRO A 310 -13.31 -16.43 -14.25
CA PRO A 310 -12.73 -17.69 -14.72
C PRO A 310 -12.15 -18.53 -13.57
N TYR A 311 -11.57 -17.86 -12.56
CA TYR A 311 -10.97 -18.52 -11.42
C TYR A 311 -11.99 -19.09 -10.44
N LEU A 312 -13.10 -18.37 -10.19
CA LEU A 312 -14.20 -18.90 -9.38
C LEU A 312 -14.85 -20.13 -10.02
N LYS A 313 -14.98 -20.16 -11.35
CA LYS A 313 -15.50 -21.34 -12.07
C LYS A 313 -14.55 -22.53 -11.96
N LYS A 314 -13.25 -22.29 -12.12
CA LYS A 314 -12.24 -23.36 -12.09
C LYS A 314 -11.95 -23.85 -10.67
N TYR A 315 -12.00 -22.95 -9.69
CA TYR A 315 -11.58 -23.18 -8.30
C TYR A 315 -12.62 -22.61 -7.31
N PRO A 316 -13.83 -23.19 -7.24
CA PRO A 316 -14.94 -22.63 -6.47
C PRO A 316 -14.71 -22.59 -4.96
N LYS A 317 -13.74 -23.35 -4.44
CA LYS A 317 -13.33 -23.35 -3.02
C LYS A 317 -11.93 -22.75 -2.80
N GLY A 318 -11.36 -22.08 -3.80
CA GLY A 318 -10.09 -21.38 -3.64
C GLY A 318 -10.28 -20.19 -2.71
N SER A 319 -9.76 -20.26 -1.48
CA SER A 319 -10.00 -19.25 -0.43
C SER A 319 -9.69 -17.83 -0.90
N ILE A 320 -8.68 -17.64 -1.74
CA ILE A 320 -8.38 -16.33 -2.30
C ILE A 320 -9.39 -15.78 -3.29
N PHE A 321 -9.93 -16.64 -4.14
CA PHE A 321 -10.94 -16.19 -5.07
C PHE A 321 -12.22 -15.85 -4.32
N LEU A 322 -12.52 -16.59 -3.24
CA LEU A 322 -13.59 -16.26 -2.32
C LEU A 322 -13.32 -14.93 -1.59
N PHE A 323 -12.08 -14.68 -1.14
CA PHE A 323 -11.70 -13.40 -0.55
C PHE A 323 -11.88 -12.23 -1.51
N PHE A 324 -11.36 -12.33 -2.75
CA PHE A 324 -11.56 -11.27 -3.75
C PHE A 324 -13.04 -11.14 -4.16
N ALA A 325 -13.80 -12.24 -4.21
CA ALA A 325 -15.23 -12.18 -4.46
C ALA A 325 -15.96 -11.40 -3.35
N GLY A 326 -15.62 -11.67 -2.09
CA GLY A 326 -16.13 -10.91 -0.95
C GLY A 326 -15.78 -9.44 -1.03
N ARG A 327 -14.51 -9.13 -1.36
CA ARG A 327 -14.04 -7.75 -1.51
C ARG A 327 -14.74 -6.99 -2.64
N ILE A 328 -15.00 -7.65 -3.77
CA ILE A 328 -15.75 -7.07 -4.88
C ILE A 328 -17.19 -6.76 -4.45
N GLU A 329 -17.87 -7.70 -3.79
CA GLU A 329 -19.22 -7.47 -3.28
C GLU A 329 -19.26 -6.35 -2.22
N GLU A 330 -18.24 -6.26 -1.37
CA GLU A 330 -18.10 -5.17 -0.40
C GLU A 330 -17.99 -3.81 -1.09
N ILE A 331 -17.14 -3.66 -2.11
CA ILE A 331 -16.99 -2.40 -2.86
C ILE A 331 -18.27 -2.02 -3.61
N LYS A 332 -19.05 -3.02 -4.07
CA LYS A 332 -20.39 -2.82 -4.64
C LYS A 332 -21.44 -2.38 -3.60
N GLY A 333 -21.12 -2.45 -2.32
CA GLY A 333 -22.05 -2.21 -1.22
C GLY A 333 -22.94 -3.41 -0.89
N ASN A 334 -22.75 -4.57 -1.54
CA ASN A 334 -23.54 -5.79 -1.31
C ASN A 334 -23.05 -6.55 -0.07
N LEU A 335 -23.23 -5.94 1.10
CA LEU A 335 -22.58 -6.38 2.34
C LEU A 335 -22.96 -7.80 2.78
N ASP A 336 -24.21 -8.23 2.58
CA ASP A 336 -24.63 -9.58 2.97
C ASP A 336 -23.97 -10.65 2.09
N ALA A 337 -23.78 -10.36 0.80
CA ALA A 337 -23.03 -11.22 -0.10
C ALA A 337 -21.53 -11.23 0.27
N ALA A 338 -20.96 -10.06 0.59
CA ALA A 338 -19.57 -9.94 1.02
C ALA A 338 -19.30 -10.78 2.28
N ILE A 339 -20.12 -10.62 3.32
CA ILE A 339 -20.02 -11.38 4.58
C ILE A 339 -20.02 -12.88 4.30
N LYS A 340 -21.02 -13.35 3.54
CA LYS A 340 -21.12 -14.77 3.17
C LYS A 340 -19.86 -15.28 2.47
N ARG A 341 -19.29 -14.51 1.53
CA ARG A 341 -18.06 -14.89 0.82
C ARG A 341 -16.84 -14.95 1.74
N PHE A 342 -16.71 -14.02 2.69
CA PHE A 342 -15.62 -14.05 3.67
C PHE A 342 -15.75 -15.21 4.65
N GLU A 343 -16.98 -15.56 5.04
CA GLU A 343 -17.24 -16.76 5.86
C GLU A 343 -16.92 -18.06 5.08
N GLU A 344 -17.39 -18.19 3.83
CA GLU A 344 -17.04 -19.30 2.93
C GLU A 344 -15.50 -19.41 2.75
N CYS A 345 -14.82 -18.28 2.66
CA CYS A 345 -13.37 -18.19 2.57
C CYS A 345 -12.67 -18.74 3.82
N CYS A 346 -13.17 -18.37 5.01
CA CYS A 346 -12.69 -18.91 6.29
C CYS A 346 -12.95 -20.42 6.40
N GLU A 347 -14.10 -20.91 5.94
CA GLU A 347 -14.43 -22.34 5.97
C GLU A 347 -13.56 -23.18 5.02
N ALA A 348 -13.18 -22.61 3.88
CA ALA A 348 -12.45 -23.32 2.82
C ALA A 348 -11.06 -23.84 3.24
N GLN A 349 -10.43 -23.25 4.25
CA GLN A 349 -9.15 -23.71 4.79
C GLN A 349 -9.03 -23.39 6.28
N GLN A 350 -8.42 -24.26 7.10
CA GLN A 350 -8.21 -24.04 8.54
C GLN A 350 -6.72 -24.03 8.96
N HIS A 351 -5.81 -24.19 8.00
CA HIS A 351 -4.39 -24.38 8.28
C HIS A 351 -3.68 -23.05 8.53
N TRP A 352 -4.07 -21.99 7.84
CA TRP A 352 -3.41 -20.67 7.88
C TRP A 352 -4.35 -19.62 8.46
N LYS A 353 -4.29 -19.46 9.79
CA LYS A 353 -5.13 -18.52 10.54
C LYS A 353 -4.92 -17.06 10.13
N GLN A 354 -3.72 -16.72 9.64
CA GLN A 354 -3.40 -15.37 9.18
C GLN A 354 -4.22 -14.97 7.95
N PHE A 355 -4.59 -15.95 7.13
CA PHE A 355 -5.50 -15.68 6.02
C PHE A 355 -6.92 -15.40 6.51
N HIS A 356 -7.36 -16.05 7.59
CA HIS A 356 -8.62 -15.70 8.25
C HIS A 356 -8.57 -14.28 8.82
N HIS A 357 -7.42 -13.81 9.31
CA HIS A 357 -7.30 -12.44 9.79
C HIS A 357 -7.56 -11.40 8.70
N MET A 358 -7.26 -11.70 7.43
CA MET A 358 -7.67 -10.84 6.32
C MET A 358 -9.19 -10.79 6.18
N CYS A 359 -9.86 -11.94 6.24
CA CYS A 359 -11.32 -12.00 6.25
C CYS A 359 -11.92 -11.29 7.45
N TYR A 360 -11.34 -11.45 8.65
CA TYR A 360 -11.81 -10.78 9.87
C TYR A 360 -11.72 -9.26 9.77
N TRP A 361 -10.69 -8.74 9.10
CA TRP A 361 -10.56 -7.33 8.83
C TRP A 361 -11.69 -6.81 7.92
N GLU A 362 -11.98 -7.50 6.82
CA GLU A 362 -13.07 -7.09 5.93
C GLU A 362 -14.45 -7.32 6.56
N LEU A 363 -14.65 -8.39 7.34
CA LEU A 363 -15.87 -8.66 8.10
C LEU A 363 -16.13 -7.57 9.14
N MET A 364 -15.09 -7.13 9.86
CA MET A 364 -15.17 -6.00 10.78
C MET A 364 -15.73 -4.75 10.08
N TRP A 365 -15.27 -4.44 8.87
CA TRP A 365 -15.78 -3.32 8.07
C TRP A 365 -17.20 -3.56 7.55
N CYS A 366 -17.52 -4.74 7.05
CA CYS A 366 -18.89 -5.07 6.62
C CYS A 366 -19.90 -4.87 7.76
N PHE A 367 -19.61 -5.35 8.96
CA PHE A 367 -20.47 -5.13 10.13
C PHE A 367 -20.44 -3.67 10.61
N THR A 368 -19.34 -2.95 10.42
CA THR A 368 -19.29 -1.49 10.64
C THR A 368 -20.28 -0.78 9.75
N TYR A 369 -20.27 -1.06 8.44
CA TYR A 369 -21.17 -0.44 7.47
C TYR A 369 -22.65 -0.75 7.74
N LYS A 370 -22.95 -1.95 8.27
CA LYS A 370 -24.30 -2.31 8.74
C LYS A 370 -24.66 -1.71 10.12
N ARG A 371 -23.73 -1.02 10.80
CA ARG A 371 -23.84 -0.54 12.20
C ARG A 371 -24.10 -1.67 13.21
N HIS A 372 -23.66 -2.87 12.90
CA HIS A 372 -23.72 -4.02 13.80
C HIS A 372 -22.50 -4.02 14.73
N TRP A 373 -22.45 -3.04 15.64
CA TRP A 373 -21.27 -2.75 16.48
C TRP A 373 -20.76 -3.94 17.29
N LYS A 374 -21.64 -4.83 17.78
CA LYS A 374 -21.25 -6.04 18.52
C LYS A 374 -20.44 -7.02 17.67
N MET A 375 -20.84 -7.23 16.41
CA MET A 375 -20.12 -8.10 15.49
C MET A 375 -18.81 -7.45 15.04
N ALA A 376 -18.82 -6.14 14.76
CA ALA A 376 -17.60 -5.41 14.44
C ALA A 376 -16.58 -5.46 15.60
N TYR A 377 -17.05 -5.28 16.85
CA TYR A 377 -16.25 -5.45 18.05
C TYR A 377 -15.66 -6.87 18.14
N PHE A 378 -16.45 -7.92 17.89
CA PHE A 378 -15.97 -9.30 17.96
C PHE A 378 -14.78 -9.55 17.02
N TYR A 379 -14.86 -9.11 15.77
CA TYR A 379 -13.74 -9.26 14.83
C TYR A 379 -12.55 -8.36 15.20
N ALA A 380 -12.79 -7.14 15.70
CA ALA A 380 -11.72 -6.27 16.19
C ALA A 380 -10.99 -6.88 17.41
N ASP A 381 -11.72 -7.56 18.29
CA ASP A 381 -11.18 -8.27 19.45
C ASP A 381 -10.31 -9.46 19.03
N LEU A 382 -10.81 -10.30 18.12
CA LEU A 382 -10.01 -11.39 17.53
C LEU A 382 -8.71 -10.87 16.90
N LEU A 383 -8.80 -9.83 16.08
CA LEU A 383 -7.62 -9.21 15.47
C LEU A 383 -6.65 -8.63 16.51
N SER A 384 -7.17 -7.99 17.56
CA SER A 384 -6.34 -7.43 18.62
C SER A 384 -5.55 -8.48 19.42
N LYS A 385 -6.12 -9.70 19.54
CA LYS A 385 -5.51 -10.83 20.26
C LYS A 385 -4.55 -11.63 19.38
N GLU A 386 -4.91 -11.84 18.12
CA GLU A 386 -4.21 -12.80 17.26
C GLU A 386 -3.29 -12.18 16.21
N ASN A 387 -3.56 -10.95 15.78
CA ASN A 387 -2.83 -10.33 14.66
C ASN A 387 -1.77 -9.33 15.15
N ALA A 388 -0.53 -9.53 14.70
CA ALA A 388 0.61 -8.71 15.09
C ALA A 388 0.78 -7.41 14.28
N TRP A 389 0.13 -7.26 13.12
CA TRP A 389 0.43 -6.21 12.13
C TRP A 389 0.13 -4.77 12.54
N SER A 390 -0.99 -4.52 13.23
CA SER A 390 -1.43 -3.16 13.56
C SER A 390 -2.10 -3.11 14.93
N LYS A 391 -1.41 -3.63 15.96
CA LYS A 391 -1.96 -3.84 17.32
C LYS A 391 -2.64 -2.61 17.89
N ALA A 392 -2.04 -1.42 17.74
CA ALA A 392 -2.65 -0.20 18.25
C ALA A 392 -3.93 0.18 17.49
N THR A 393 -4.01 -0.10 16.18
CA THR A 393 -5.23 0.11 15.39
C THR A 393 -6.33 -0.87 15.77
N TYR A 394 -6.03 -2.16 15.93
CA TYR A 394 -7.03 -3.14 16.34
C TYR A 394 -7.60 -2.83 17.72
N ALA A 395 -6.74 -2.50 18.69
CA ALA A 395 -7.18 -2.07 20.02
C ALA A 395 -8.00 -0.77 20.00
N TYR A 396 -7.62 0.19 19.15
CA TYR A 396 -8.41 1.41 18.95
C TYR A 396 -9.79 1.11 18.36
N MET A 397 -9.88 0.28 17.32
CA MET A 397 -11.16 -0.09 16.70
C MET A 397 -12.05 -0.85 17.68
N LYS A 398 -11.47 -1.79 18.43
CA LYS A 398 -12.16 -2.49 19.52
C LYS A 398 -12.75 -1.51 20.54
N ALA A 399 -11.97 -0.55 21.03
CA ALA A 399 -12.44 0.49 21.95
C ALA A 399 -13.52 1.38 21.31
N ALA A 400 -13.33 1.73 20.03
CA ALA A 400 -14.25 2.55 19.26
C ALA A 400 -15.61 1.87 19.09
N TYR A 401 -15.67 0.59 18.75
CA TYR A 401 -16.94 -0.13 18.67
C TYR A 401 -17.62 -0.27 20.02
N LEU A 402 -16.86 -0.55 21.07
CA LEU A 402 -17.40 -0.61 22.43
C LEU A 402 -17.98 0.75 22.85
N SER A 403 -17.39 1.87 22.43
CA SER A 403 -17.92 3.21 22.69
C SER A 403 -19.20 3.57 21.94
N MET A 404 -19.56 2.83 20.88
CA MET A 404 -20.81 3.03 20.14
C MET A 404 -21.99 2.23 20.74
N LEU A 405 -21.74 1.38 21.74
CA LEU A 405 -22.76 0.55 22.38
C LEU A 405 -23.36 1.27 23.59
N SER A 406 -24.63 0.97 23.89
CA SER A 406 -25.24 1.40 25.16
C SER A 406 -24.56 0.75 26.36
N ARG A 407 -24.74 1.32 27.56
CA ARG A 407 -24.13 0.79 28.79
C ARG A 407 -24.57 -0.65 29.04
N GLU A 408 -25.84 -0.97 28.80
CA GLU A 408 -26.43 -2.30 28.95
C GLU A 408 -25.81 -3.29 27.98
N GLU A 409 -25.59 -2.88 26.73
CA GLU A 409 -24.98 -3.72 25.70
C GLU A 409 -23.49 -3.95 25.91
N CYS A 410 -22.80 -3.07 26.62
CA CYS A 410 -21.39 -3.22 26.98
C CYS A 410 -21.15 -4.26 28.09
N GLN A 411 -22.11 -4.45 29.00
CA GLN A 411 -21.93 -5.28 30.19
C GLN A 411 -21.42 -6.70 29.92
N PRO A 412 -21.93 -7.45 28.92
CA PRO A 412 -21.50 -8.82 28.67
C PRO A 412 -20.02 -8.94 28.24
N PHE A 413 -19.42 -7.89 27.71
CA PHE A 413 -18.03 -7.90 27.27
C PHE A 413 -17.04 -7.77 28.43
N GLY A 414 -17.47 -7.21 29.58
CA GLY A 414 -16.63 -7.08 30.78
C GLY A 414 -15.44 -6.13 30.64
N GLU A 415 -15.42 -5.29 29.61
CA GLU A 415 -14.32 -4.37 29.31
C GLU A 415 -14.69 -2.91 29.54
N ASN A 416 -13.67 -2.09 29.80
CA ASN A 416 -13.83 -0.66 30.02
C ASN A 416 -13.24 0.14 28.85
N VAL A 417 -14.10 0.92 28.18
CA VAL A 417 -13.74 1.77 27.02
C VAL A 417 -12.55 2.67 27.30
N VAL A 418 -12.53 3.35 28.46
CA VAL A 418 -11.45 4.27 28.84
C VAL A 418 -10.13 3.51 29.01
N THR A 419 -10.17 2.34 29.67
CA THR A 419 -8.98 1.49 29.83
C THR A 419 -8.44 1.03 28.47
N LEU A 420 -9.31 0.62 27.54
CA LEU A 420 -8.87 0.19 26.20
C LEU A 420 -8.21 1.34 25.43
N PHE A 421 -8.81 2.54 25.42
CA PHE A 421 -8.19 3.70 24.75
C PHE A 421 -6.84 4.07 25.39
N ARG A 422 -6.72 4.03 26.72
CA ARG A 422 -5.45 4.29 27.43
C ARG A 422 -4.34 3.29 27.07
N GLN A 423 -4.68 2.07 26.64
CA GLN A 423 -3.70 1.07 26.23
C GLN A 423 -3.16 1.31 24.80
N VAL A 424 -3.91 1.96 23.92
CA VAL A 424 -3.54 2.16 22.49
C VAL A 424 -2.12 2.70 22.30
N PRO A 425 -1.65 3.74 23.03
CA PRO A 425 -0.27 4.25 22.87
C PRO A 425 0.82 3.21 23.19
N SER A 426 0.57 2.29 24.12
CA SER A 426 1.54 1.26 24.53
C SER A 426 1.69 0.12 23.51
N LEU A 427 0.72 -0.04 22.61
CA LEU A 427 0.68 -1.08 21.58
C LEU A 427 1.33 -0.64 20.26
N LYS A 428 1.83 0.59 20.21
CA LYS A 428 2.49 1.16 19.04
C LYS A 428 3.67 0.30 18.62
N GLN A 429 3.71 -0.06 17.35
CA GLN A 429 4.87 -0.72 16.77
C GLN A 429 5.53 0.12 15.71
N LYS A 430 6.68 -0.37 15.24
CA LYS A 430 7.40 0.18 14.11
C LYS A 430 7.58 -0.94 13.11
N ILE A 431 7.40 -0.58 11.85
CA ILE A 431 7.61 -1.47 10.72
C ILE A 431 8.58 -0.75 9.79
N ALA A 432 9.72 -1.38 9.51
CA ALA A 432 10.84 -0.75 8.82
C ALA A 432 11.28 0.58 9.46
N GLY A 433 11.39 0.61 10.79
CA GLY A 433 11.82 1.79 11.56
C GLY A 433 10.80 2.92 11.66
N LYS A 434 9.62 2.80 11.04
CA LYS A 434 8.56 3.81 11.09
C LYS A 434 7.26 3.22 11.64
N SER A 435 6.58 3.96 12.51
CA SER A 435 5.24 3.56 12.93
C SER A 435 4.21 3.79 11.83
N LEU A 436 3.25 2.88 11.74
CA LEU A 436 2.14 2.94 10.80
C LEU A 436 1.38 4.27 10.94
N PRO A 437 1.04 4.96 9.83
CA PRO A 437 0.28 6.20 9.89
C PRO A 437 -1.06 6.06 10.63
N THR A 438 -1.75 4.94 10.43
CA THR A 438 -3.03 4.60 11.08
C THR A 438 -2.88 4.40 12.60
N GLU A 439 -1.79 3.77 13.06
CA GLU A 439 -1.48 3.70 14.49
C GLU A 439 -1.17 5.10 15.07
N LYS A 440 -0.40 5.94 14.36
CA LYS A 440 -0.15 7.32 14.81
C LYS A 440 -1.43 8.16 14.89
N PHE A 441 -2.39 7.90 14.00
CA PHE A 441 -3.72 8.51 14.05
C PHE A 441 -4.49 8.04 15.29
N ALA A 442 -4.66 6.73 15.44
CA ALA A 442 -5.34 6.10 16.57
C ALA A 442 -4.77 6.56 17.93
N ILE A 443 -3.44 6.59 18.06
CA ILE A 443 -2.75 7.04 19.26
C ILE A 443 -3.04 8.51 19.56
N ARG A 444 -3.08 9.37 18.54
CA ARG A 444 -3.41 10.78 18.73
C ARG A 444 -4.83 10.96 19.25
N LYS A 445 -5.81 10.28 18.65
CA LYS A 445 -7.21 10.33 19.08
C LYS A 445 -7.39 9.77 20.50
N ALA A 446 -6.67 8.70 20.85
CA ALA A 446 -6.74 8.07 22.17
C ALA A 446 -6.14 8.91 23.32
N ARG A 447 -5.27 9.89 23.04
CA ARG A 447 -4.61 10.71 24.08
C ARG A 447 -5.59 11.43 25.01
N ARG A 448 -6.77 11.81 24.51
CA ARG A 448 -7.80 12.51 25.30
C ARG A 448 -8.41 11.64 26.42
N TYR A 449 -8.12 10.34 26.44
CA TYR A 449 -8.54 9.42 27.50
C TYR A 449 -7.52 9.31 28.64
N ASN A 450 -6.34 9.95 28.55
CA ASN A 450 -5.30 9.88 29.59
C ASN A 450 -5.57 10.76 30.81
N THR A 451 -6.62 11.59 30.77
CA THR A 451 -7.09 12.39 31.91
C THR A 451 -8.05 11.59 32.78
N ASP A 452 -8.20 11.98 34.05
CA ASP A 452 -9.16 11.36 34.97
C ASP A 452 -10.61 11.54 34.48
N ASN A 453 -10.92 12.73 33.97
CA ASN A 453 -12.15 13.03 33.25
C ASN A 453 -11.92 12.83 31.75
N ALA A 454 -11.99 11.57 31.31
CA ALA A 454 -11.84 11.23 29.90
C ALA A 454 -13.00 11.82 29.07
N ILE A 455 -12.67 12.48 27.95
CA ILE A 455 -13.66 13.10 27.07
C ILE A 455 -13.89 12.15 25.88
N PRO A 456 -15.12 11.63 25.67
CA PRO A 456 -15.41 10.68 24.60
C PRO A 456 -15.17 11.24 23.19
N LEU A 457 -14.91 10.34 22.25
CA LEU A 457 -14.93 10.64 20.82
C LEU A 457 -16.38 10.55 20.31
N PRO A 458 -16.84 11.45 19.43
CA PRO A 458 -18.25 11.50 19.03
C PRO A 458 -18.71 10.29 18.20
N ALA A 459 -17.92 9.87 17.19
CA ALA A 459 -18.23 8.72 16.34
C ALA A 459 -16.94 8.04 15.83
N PRO A 460 -16.13 7.42 16.71
CA PRO A 460 -14.77 7.01 16.36
C PRO A 460 -14.66 5.97 15.24
N PRO A 461 -15.58 4.99 15.05
CA PRO A 461 -15.53 4.09 13.90
C PRO A 461 -15.81 4.81 12.58
N LEU A 462 -16.71 5.81 12.57
CA LEU A 462 -17.06 6.56 11.36
C LEU A 462 -15.92 7.50 10.94
N GLU A 463 -15.21 8.09 11.90
CA GLU A 463 -13.98 8.85 11.62
C GLU A 463 -12.90 7.95 10.99
N MET A 464 -12.71 6.72 11.51
CA MET A 464 -11.77 5.77 10.89
C MET A 464 -12.28 5.29 9.52
N MET A 465 -13.58 5.12 9.34
CA MET A 465 -14.19 4.72 8.07
C MET A 465 -13.83 5.69 6.94
N TYR A 466 -13.74 6.99 7.22
CA TYR A 466 -13.25 7.98 6.25
C TYR A 466 -11.82 7.69 5.79
N ILE A 467 -10.94 7.31 6.70
CA ILE A 467 -9.54 6.95 6.40
C ILE A 467 -9.45 5.73 5.47
N TRP A 468 -10.46 4.87 5.44
CA TRP A 468 -10.49 3.67 4.59
C TRP A 468 -11.42 3.80 3.38
N ASN A 469 -11.86 5.02 3.04
CA ASN A 469 -12.83 5.28 1.96
C ASN A 469 -14.17 4.54 2.14
N GLY A 470 -14.56 4.16 3.36
CA GLY A 470 -15.81 3.42 3.58
C GLY A 470 -17.07 4.19 3.20
N TYR A 471 -17.00 5.53 3.11
CA TYR A 471 -18.11 6.36 2.62
C TYR A 471 -18.49 6.05 1.16
N THR A 472 -17.53 5.66 0.32
CA THR A 472 -17.82 5.28 -1.07
C THR A 472 -18.52 3.92 -1.19
N VAL A 473 -18.33 3.05 -0.19
CA VAL A 473 -19.03 1.75 -0.06
C VAL A 473 -20.47 1.96 0.37
N ILE A 474 -20.68 2.63 1.52
CA ILE A 474 -22.04 2.88 2.01
C ILE A 474 -22.84 3.74 1.02
N GLY A 475 -22.18 4.65 0.30
CA GLY A 475 -22.80 5.48 -0.73
C GLY A 475 -23.41 4.71 -1.91
N LYS A 476 -23.14 3.42 -2.05
CA LYS A 476 -23.80 2.54 -3.04
C LYS A 476 -25.20 2.12 -2.61
N GLN A 477 -25.52 2.20 -1.32
CA GLN A 477 -26.85 1.87 -0.79
C GLN A 477 -27.38 2.99 0.11
N LYS A 478 -28.55 3.52 -0.26
CA LYS A 478 -29.19 4.63 0.44
C LYS A 478 -29.39 4.33 1.93
N ASP A 479 -29.93 3.15 2.26
CA ASP A 479 -30.25 2.76 3.64
C ASP A 479 -29.01 2.72 4.55
N LEU A 480 -27.85 2.28 4.02
CA LEU A 480 -26.59 2.28 4.77
C LEU A 480 -26.14 3.70 5.07
N THR A 481 -26.22 4.59 4.07
CA THR A 481 -25.80 5.99 4.20
C THR A 481 -26.71 6.77 5.14
N GLU A 482 -28.03 6.59 5.05
CA GLU A 482 -29.01 7.18 5.97
C GLU A 482 -28.80 6.68 7.41
N GLY A 483 -28.49 5.39 7.59
CA GLY A 483 -28.15 4.83 8.89
C GLY A 483 -26.91 5.48 9.51
N MET A 484 -25.87 5.74 8.71
CA MET A 484 -24.67 6.46 9.17
C MET A 484 -24.98 7.92 9.52
N LEU A 485 -25.77 8.61 8.68
CA LEU A 485 -26.18 9.98 8.94
C LEU A 485 -26.94 10.09 10.27
N LYS A 486 -27.87 9.18 10.54
CA LYS A 486 -28.60 9.11 11.82
C LYS A 486 -27.64 8.97 13.02
N THR A 487 -26.61 8.15 12.88
CA THR A 487 -25.59 7.95 13.93
C THR A 487 -24.79 9.24 14.18
N LEU A 488 -24.53 10.01 13.13
CA LEU A 488 -23.86 11.32 13.23
C LEU A 488 -24.77 12.40 13.80
N ASP A 489 -26.07 12.36 13.52
CA ASP A 489 -27.06 13.26 14.13
C ASP A 489 -27.16 13.02 15.64
N GLU A 490 -27.18 11.76 16.07
CA GLU A 490 -27.12 11.38 17.49
C GLU A 490 -25.83 11.89 18.14
N ALA A 491 -24.68 11.72 17.47
CA ALA A 491 -23.40 12.24 17.96
C ALA A 491 -23.39 13.78 18.06
N GLN A 492 -23.97 14.48 17.09
CA GLN A 492 -24.10 15.94 17.12
C GLN A 492 -24.96 16.39 18.32
N GLN A 493 -26.12 15.77 18.53
CA GLN A 493 -27.00 16.09 19.64
C GLN A 493 -26.29 15.87 20.99
N MET A 494 -25.51 14.80 21.13
CA MET A 494 -24.70 14.58 22.32
C MET A 494 -23.67 15.70 22.52
N LEU A 495 -22.97 16.14 21.48
CA LEU A 495 -22.00 17.24 21.57
C LEU A 495 -22.66 18.56 22.01
N GLU A 496 -23.88 18.83 21.56
CA GLU A 496 -24.64 20.05 21.92
C GLU A 496 -25.14 20.02 23.37
N GLN A 497 -25.45 18.83 23.91
CA GLN A 497 -25.91 18.65 25.29
C GLN A 497 -24.78 18.69 26.33
N HIS A 498 -23.57 18.31 25.95
CA HIS A 498 -22.44 18.26 26.89
C HIS A 498 -21.76 19.63 27.06
N PRO A 499 -21.15 19.90 28.23
CA PRO A 499 -20.38 21.12 28.44
C PRO A 499 -19.25 21.25 27.41
N ARG A 500 -19.03 22.47 26.93
CA ARG A 500 -17.92 22.75 26.01
C ARG A 500 -16.59 22.37 26.66
N THR A 501 -15.84 21.56 25.93
CA THR A 501 -14.45 21.18 26.24
C THR A 501 -13.49 21.82 25.27
N GLU A 502 -12.18 21.65 25.50
CA GLU A 502 -11.15 22.10 24.58
C GLU A 502 -11.19 21.44 23.20
N PHE A 503 -11.91 20.32 23.05
CA PHE A 503 -12.06 19.55 21.81
C PHE A 503 -13.36 19.88 21.05
N THR A 504 -14.24 20.72 21.61
CA THR A 504 -15.61 20.92 21.08
C THR A 504 -15.61 21.30 19.61
N THR A 505 -14.78 22.27 19.21
CA THR A 505 -14.71 22.73 17.82
C THR A 505 -14.21 21.62 16.90
N ASP A 506 -13.12 20.95 17.27
CA ASP A 506 -12.58 19.81 16.52
C ASP A 506 -13.64 18.70 16.37
N ASP A 507 -14.34 18.32 17.44
CA ASP A 507 -15.40 17.30 17.43
C ASP A 507 -16.59 17.71 16.53
N GLN A 508 -17.01 18.98 16.58
CA GLN A 508 -18.04 19.54 15.70
C GLN A 508 -17.63 19.52 14.22
N CYS A 509 -16.37 19.86 13.93
CA CYS A 509 -15.82 19.83 12.58
C CYS A 509 -15.67 18.39 12.05
N VAL A 510 -15.30 17.42 12.90
CA VAL A 510 -15.32 15.99 12.54
C VAL A 510 -16.73 15.59 12.14
N VAL A 511 -17.73 15.83 12.99
CA VAL A 511 -19.12 15.45 12.70
C VAL A 511 -19.62 16.15 11.44
N SER A 512 -19.28 17.43 11.23
CA SER A 512 -19.65 18.19 10.04
C SER A 512 -19.07 17.57 8.76
N LEU A 513 -17.76 17.27 8.74
CA LEU A 513 -17.11 16.61 7.60
C LEU A 513 -17.80 15.27 7.25
N LEU A 514 -18.07 14.45 8.26
CA LEU A 514 -18.67 13.13 8.09
C LEU A 514 -20.14 13.22 7.63
N LYS A 515 -20.91 14.20 8.11
CA LYS A 515 -22.28 14.47 7.64
C LYS A 515 -22.28 14.95 6.19
N GLY A 516 -21.35 15.85 5.84
CA GLY A 516 -21.18 16.30 4.46
C GLY A 516 -20.92 15.15 3.48
N LEU A 517 -20.11 14.16 3.88
CA LEU A 517 -19.88 12.93 3.10
C LEU A 517 -21.16 12.09 2.92
N CYS A 518 -21.95 11.88 3.99
CA CYS A 518 -23.23 11.18 3.89
C CYS A 518 -24.20 11.91 2.94
N LEU A 519 -24.36 13.22 3.13
CA LEU A 519 -25.27 14.05 2.33
C LEU A 519 -24.87 14.08 0.86
N LYS A 520 -23.56 14.18 0.58
CA LYS A 520 -23.00 14.07 -0.76
C LYS A 520 -23.43 12.76 -1.43
N HIS A 521 -23.26 11.63 -0.75
CA HIS A 521 -23.64 10.32 -1.30
C HIS A 521 -25.16 10.11 -1.40
N LEU A 522 -25.96 10.82 -0.61
CA LEU A 522 -27.42 10.85 -0.73
C LEU A 522 -27.92 11.80 -1.83
N GLY A 523 -27.03 12.59 -2.44
CA GLY A 523 -27.37 13.55 -3.49
C GLY A 523 -27.78 14.94 -2.98
N PHE A 524 -27.72 15.19 -1.67
CA PHE A 524 -27.98 16.49 -1.04
C PHE A 524 -26.73 17.36 -1.13
N LYS A 525 -26.41 17.82 -2.35
CA LYS A 525 -25.13 18.46 -2.69
C LYS A 525 -24.93 19.81 -2.01
N GLU A 526 -25.96 20.65 -1.99
CA GLU A 526 -25.90 21.98 -1.36
C GLU A 526 -25.66 21.87 0.16
N GLU A 527 -26.37 20.95 0.82
CA GLU A 527 -26.16 20.69 2.24
C GLU A 527 -24.77 20.09 2.51
N ALA A 528 -24.29 19.20 1.64
CA ALA A 528 -22.94 18.66 1.76
C ALA A 528 -21.87 19.77 1.68
N GLU A 529 -22.00 20.66 0.70
CA GLU A 529 -21.12 21.83 0.52
C GLU A 529 -21.18 22.77 1.74
N HIS A 530 -22.37 22.98 2.32
CA HIS A 530 -22.53 23.74 3.55
C HIS A 530 -21.72 23.14 4.71
N TYR A 531 -21.78 21.82 4.91
CA TYR A 531 -21.02 21.16 5.97
C TYR A 531 -19.50 21.20 5.73
N PHE A 532 -19.03 21.07 4.48
CA PHE A 532 -17.61 21.24 4.18
C PHE A 532 -17.15 22.67 4.46
N THR A 533 -17.94 23.67 4.05
CA THR A 533 -17.67 25.08 4.30
C THR A 533 -17.64 25.39 5.79
N LEU A 534 -18.53 24.79 6.59
CA LEU A 534 -18.56 24.95 8.04
C LEU A 534 -17.23 24.52 8.69
N VAL A 535 -16.58 23.46 8.20
CA VAL A 535 -15.24 23.06 8.66
C VAL A 535 -14.21 24.14 8.32
N LEU A 536 -14.24 24.69 7.11
CA LEU A 536 -13.31 25.73 6.66
C LEU A 536 -13.48 27.03 7.47
N CYS A 537 -14.71 27.45 7.74
CA CYS A 537 -15.00 28.64 8.55
C CYS A 537 -14.47 28.54 9.99
N ASN A 538 -14.25 27.32 10.49
CA ASN A 538 -13.73 27.08 11.84
C ASN A 538 -12.22 26.76 11.87
N GLU A 539 -11.50 26.90 10.75
CA GLU A 539 -10.06 26.56 10.65
C GLU A 539 -9.22 27.16 11.79
N SER A 540 -9.40 28.45 12.09
CA SER A 540 -8.62 29.15 13.12
C SER A 540 -8.90 28.69 14.55
N GLN A 541 -9.99 27.95 14.77
CA GLN A 541 -10.41 27.45 16.06
C GLN A 541 -10.07 25.96 16.27
N ILE A 542 -9.68 25.24 15.21
CA ILE A 542 -9.26 23.83 15.28
C ILE A 542 -7.89 23.74 15.98
N LYS A 543 -7.82 22.97 17.07
CA LYS A 543 -6.61 22.87 17.92
C LYS A 543 -5.77 21.63 17.69
N TYR A 544 -6.41 20.51 17.34
CA TYR A 544 -5.78 19.19 17.37
C TYR A 544 -5.88 18.47 16.03
N ASP A 545 -7.07 18.46 15.44
CA ASP A 545 -7.40 17.68 14.24
C ASP A 545 -7.21 18.50 12.96
N HIS A 546 -6.01 19.06 12.79
CA HIS A 546 -5.64 19.87 11.61
C HIS A 546 -5.76 19.14 10.27
N TYR A 547 -6.00 17.82 10.26
CA TYR A 547 -6.29 17.08 9.04
C TYR A 547 -7.68 17.44 8.47
N LEU A 548 -8.60 17.98 9.27
CA LEU A 548 -9.98 18.26 8.88
C LEU A 548 -10.06 19.25 7.72
N VAL A 549 -9.30 20.34 7.77
CA VAL A 549 -9.33 21.40 6.76
C VAL A 549 -8.88 20.93 5.38
N PRO A 550 -7.68 20.33 5.19
CA PRO A 550 -7.28 19.84 3.87
C PRO A 550 -8.17 18.69 3.36
N ASN A 551 -8.78 17.90 4.25
CA ASN A 551 -9.72 16.87 3.83
C ASN A 551 -11.10 17.46 3.45
N ALA A 552 -11.60 18.50 4.14
CA ALA A 552 -12.81 19.22 3.73
C ALA A 552 -12.65 19.88 2.37
N LEU A 553 -11.49 20.53 2.10
CA LEU A 553 -11.16 21.06 0.78
C LEU A 553 -11.10 19.97 -0.30
N LEU A 554 -10.53 18.80 0.02
CA LEU A 554 -10.51 17.65 -0.88
C LEU A 554 -11.93 17.18 -1.22
N GLU A 555 -12.78 16.94 -0.22
CA GLU A 555 -14.13 16.43 -0.44
C GLU A 555 -15.04 17.47 -1.15
N HIS A 556 -14.88 18.75 -0.82
CA HIS A 556 -15.54 19.85 -1.53
C HIS A 556 -15.08 19.93 -2.98
N GLY A 557 -13.77 19.85 -3.24
CA GLY A 557 -13.23 19.79 -4.60
C GLY A 557 -13.77 18.60 -5.39
N LEU A 558 -13.87 17.42 -4.78
CA LEU A 558 -14.48 16.25 -5.40
C LEU A 558 -15.97 16.45 -5.70
N LEU A 559 -16.72 17.09 -4.81
CA LEU A 559 -18.12 17.45 -5.05
C LEU A 559 -18.25 18.43 -6.23
N CYS A 560 -17.41 19.47 -6.28
CA CYS A 560 -17.36 20.40 -7.42
C CYS A 560 -17.10 19.67 -8.74
N MET A 561 -16.22 18.66 -8.75
CA MET A 561 -15.99 17.83 -9.95
C MET A 561 -17.24 17.07 -10.38
N GLU A 562 -17.99 16.49 -9.44
CA GLU A 562 -19.25 15.77 -9.71
C GLU A 562 -20.38 16.69 -10.22
N GLU A 563 -20.26 17.99 -9.98
CA GLU A 563 -21.18 19.02 -10.50
C GLU A 563 -20.69 19.69 -11.79
N GLY A 564 -19.52 19.30 -12.30
CA GLY A 564 -18.90 19.92 -13.47
C GLY A 564 -18.23 21.28 -13.21
N ARG A 565 -18.11 21.72 -11.94
CA ARG A 565 -17.38 22.92 -11.52
C ARG A 565 -15.86 22.68 -11.46
N ILE A 566 -15.26 22.32 -12.60
CA ILE A 566 -13.87 21.84 -12.68
C ILE A 566 -12.84 22.89 -12.22
N ASP A 567 -12.99 24.14 -12.62
CA ASP A 567 -12.04 25.21 -12.24
C ASP A 567 -12.02 25.47 -10.74
N GLU A 568 -13.19 25.44 -10.11
CA GLU A 568 -13.32 25.58 -8.66
C GLU A 568 -12.73 24.38 -7.94
N ALA A 569 -12.99 23.17 -8.44
CA ALA A 569 -12.39 21.96 -7.91
C ALA A 569 -10.85 22.03 -7.94
N ILE A 570 -10.24 22.44 -9.05
CA ILE A 570 -8.79 22.57 -9.17
C ILE A 570 -8.24 23.57 -8.14
N LYS A 571 -8.91 24.71 -7.94
CA LYS A 571 -8.51 25.72 -6.94
C LYS A 571 -8.54 25.14 -5.52
N LEU A 572 -9.63 24.47 -5.14
CA LEU A 572 -9.77 23.84 -3.82
C LEU A 572 -8.71 22.75 -3.59
N LEU A 573 -8.48 21.90 -4.59
CA LEU A 573 -7.49 20.82 -4.52
C LEU A 573 -6.05 21.32 -4.43
N GLU A 574 -5.68 22.36 -5.19
CA GLU A 574 -4.34 22.96 -5.06
C GLU A 574 -4.18 23.69 -3.72
N ALA A 575 -5.21 24.36 -3.20
CA ALA A 575 -5.18 24.95 -1.86
C ALA A 575 -4.93 23.88 -0.78
N ALA A 576 -5.66 22.76 -0.84
CA ALA A 576 -5.49 21.63 0.08
C ALA A 576 -4.06 21.07 0.10
N LYS A 577 -3.41 21.04 -1.08
CA LYS A 577 -2.06 20.49 -1.27
C LYS A 577 -0.94 21.45 -0.89
N GLN A 578 -1.12 22.75 -1.08
CA GLN A 578 -0.05 23.75 -0.95
C GLN A 578 -0.02 24.39 0.43
N ASN A 579 -1.19 24.59 1.05
CA ASN A 579 -1.33 25.42 2.25
C ASN A 579 -1.20 24.64 3.56
N TYR A 580 -1.30 23.30 3.53
CA TYR A 580 -1.36 22.46 4.74
C TYR A 580 -0.23 21.42 4.77
N LYS A 581 0.42 21.24 5.93
CA LYS A 581 1.52 20.30 6.15
C LYS A 581 1.53 19.77 7.59
N ASN A 582 2.21 18.65 7.82
CA ASN A 582 2.45 18.04 9.14
C ASN A 582 1.18 17.58 9.90
N TYR A 583 0.08 17.33 9.19
CA TYR A 583 -1.17 16.86 9.79
C TYR A 583 -1.29 15.33 9.76
N SER A 584 -2.30 14.79 10.44
CA SER A 584 -2.57 13.35 10.43
C SER A 584 -2.90 12.82 9.05
N MET A 585 -2.32 11.68 8.67
CA MET A 585 -2.62 11.02 7.39
C MET A 585 -2.32 11.88 6.14
N GLU A 586 -1.44 12.89 6.26
CA GLU A 586 -1.07 13.82 5.18
C GLU A 586 -0.73 13.13 3.86
N SER A 587 0.09 12.08 3.88
CA SER A 587 0.48 11.43 2.63
C SER A 587 -0.71 10.80 1.91
N ARG A 588 -1.65 10.22 2.66
CA ARG A 588 -2.89 9.66 2.09
C ARG A 588 -3.73 10.76 1.44
N THR A 589 -3.96 11.86 2.15
CA THR A 589 -4.71 13.00 1.62
C THR A 589 -4.04 13.56 0.36
N HIS A 590 -2.71 13.67 0.33
CA HIS A 590 -1.96 14.08 -0.85
C HIS A 590 -2.11 13.12 -2.05
N PHE A 591 -2.12 11.80 -1.83
CA PHE A 591 -2.37 10.84 -2.91
C PHE A 591 -3.76 11.06 -3.53
N ARG A 592 -4.78 11.22 -2.69
CA ARG A 592 -6.15 11.46 -3.15
C ARG A 592 -6.27 12.78 -3.91
N ILE A 593 -5.65 13.85 -3.41
CA ILE A 593 -5.62 15.15 -4.10
C ILE A 593 -4.91 15.03 -5.45
N GLN A 594 -3.79 14.31 -5.54
CA GLN A 594 -3.08 14.12 -6.81
C GLN A 594 -3.92 13.34 -7.83
N ALA A 595 -4.59 12.27 -7.39
CA ALA A 595 -5.50 11.51 -8.24
C ALA A 595 -6.66 12.38 -8.74
N ALA A 596 -7.27 13.18 -7.86
CA ALA A 596 -8.35 14.10 -8.20
C ALA A 596 -7.89 15.20 -9.18
N LEU A 597 -6.73 15.83 -8.95
CA LEU A 597 -6.16 16.84 -9.84
C LEU A 597 -5.85 16.28 -11.24
N HIS A 598 -5.31 15.05 -11.31
CA HIS A 598 -5.06 14.39 -12.58
C HIS A 598 -6.37 14.18 -13.37
N LYS A 599 -7.41 13.68 -12.70
CA LYS A 599 -8.74 13.50 -13.30
C LYS A 599 -9.34 14.84 -13.75
N ALA A 600 -9.31 15.87 -12.90
CA ALA A 600 -9.86 17.19 -13.19
C ALA A 600 -9.19 17.86 -14.41
N ARG A 601 -7.86 17.78 -14.52
CA ARG A 601 -7.10 18.34 -15.65
C ARG A 601 -7.40 17.62 -16.95
N GLY A 602 -7.45 16.28 -16.92
CA GLY A 602 -7.86 15.51 -18.09
C GLY A 602 -9.28 15.83 -18.57
N THR A 603 -10.21 16.15 -17.65
CA THR A 603 -11.56 16.61 -18.03
C THR A 603 -11.56 18.01 -18.65
N ALA A 604 -10.76 18.94 -18.12
CA ALA A 604 -10.64 20.30 -18.66
C ALA A 604 -10.07 20.31 -20.09
N GLU A 605 -9.02 19.53 -20.34
CA GLU A 605 -8.36 19.42 -21.66
C GLU A 605 -9.29 18.80 -22.73
N ASN A 606 -10.11 17.81 -22.34
CA ASN A 606 -11.09 17.19 -23.25
C ASN A 606 -12.33 18.08 -23.49
N GLY A 607 -12.66 18.98 -22.57
CA GLY A 607 -13.77 19.93 -22.69
C GLY A 607 -13.53 21.10 -23.65
N GLU A 608 -12.26 21.44 -23.93
CA GLU A 608 -11.91 22.51 -24.86
C GLU A 608 -11.87 22.05 -26.34
N CYS A 609 -11.93 20.75 -26.62
CA CYS A 609 -11.94 20.20 -27.98
C CYS A 609 -13.34 19.76 -28.42
N SER A 610 -14.31 20.67 -28.39
CA SER A 610 -15.60 20.52 -29.10
C SER A 610 -16.32 21.87 -29.27
N PRO A 611 -16.25 22.47 -30.46
CA PRO A 611 -17.44 23.05 -31.07
C PRO A 611 -17.79 22.17 -32.26
N SER A 612 -18.63 21.16 -32.05
CA SER A 612 -19.41 20.61 -33.17
C SER A 612 -20.39 21.70 -33.60
N SER A 613 -19.96 22.51 -34.57
CA SER A 613 -20.85 23.27 -35.44
C SER A 613 -21.57 22.29 -36.37
N PRO A 614 -22.78 22.63 -36.84
CA PRO A 614 -23.95 21.76 -36.92
C PRO A 614 -23.87 20.59 -37.91
#